data_AF-A0A2A4AKC6-F1
#
_entry.id   AF-A0A2A4AKC6-F1
#
_cell.length_a   1.000
_cell.length_b   1.000
_cell.length_c   1.000
_cell.angle_alpha   90.00
_cell.angle_beta   90.00
_cell.angle_gamma   90.00
#
_symmetry.space_group_name_H-M   'P 1'
#
loop_
_entity.id
_entity.type
_entity.pdbx_description
1 polymer ?
#
loop_
_entity_poly.entity_id
_entity_poly.type
_entity_poly.pdbx_seq_one_letter_code
_entity_poly.pdbx_strand_id
1 'polypeptide(L)'
;MMGQELFEHPKRQYPHYNITVLDDLGAPEAHLEGIATEEQVAAMDAALENFPDAAITFDEEGGHWIVGEEADINRMFADRDAFVDALENNEDPGI
;
A
#
# COMPACT_ATOMS: atom_id res chain seq x y z
N MET A 1 -4.32 13.39 -7.80
CA MET A 1 -4.92 12.87 -9.04
C MET A 1 -3.94 11.90 -9.62
N MET A 2 -4.39 10.67 -9.84
CA MET A 2 -3.59 9.55 -10.30
C MET A 2 -3.52 9.56 -11.82
N GLY A 3 -2.31 9.56 -12.37
CA GLY A 3 -2.10 9.40 -13.81
C GLY A 3 -2.03 7.93 -14.23
N GLN A 4 -2.25 7.66 -15.51
CA GLN A 4 -2.16 6.31 -16.08
C GLN A 4 -0.81 5.62 -15.79
N GLU A 5 0.31 6.34 -15.93
CA GLU A 5 1.64 5.77 -15.65
C GLU A 5 1.81 5.35 -14.18
N LEU A 6 1.22 6.12 -13.26
CA LEU A 6 1.23 5.80 -11.84
C LEU A 6 0.34 4.61 -11.54
N PHE A 7 -0.85 4.55 -12.15
CA PHE A 7 -1.77 3.42 -12.02
C PHE A 7 -1.12 2.11 -12.48
N GLU A 8 -0.47 2.10 -13.65
CA GLU A 8 0.23 0.94 -14.20
C GLU A 8 1.50 0.54 -13.41
N HIS A 9 1.98 1.41 -12.51
CA HIS A 9 3.17 1.18 -11.70
C HIS A 9 2.92 1.47 -10.20
N PRO A 10 2.24 0.58 -9.47
CA PRO A 10 1.86 0.78 -8.06
C PRO A 10 3.00 1.23 -7.15
N LYS A 11 4.20 0.65 -7.31
CA LYS A 11 5.41 1.05 -6.56
C LYS A 11 5.79 2.52 -6.72
N ARG A 12 5.52 3.12 -7.88
CA ARG A 12 5.83 4.52 -8.13
C ARG A 12 4.85 5.45 -7.44
N GLN A 13 3.68 4.96 -7.04
CA GLN A 13 2.65 5.77 -6.39
C GLN A 13 3.06 6.15 -4.96
N TYR A 14 3.64 5.21 -4.19
CA TYR A 14 3.86 5.39 -2.76
C TYR A 14 4.59 6.71 -2.39
N PRO A 15 5.70 7.09 -3.07
CA PRO A 15 6.38 8.35 -2.76
C PRO A 15 5.54 9.60 -3.00
N HIS A 16 4.55 9.58 -3.90
CA HIS A 16 3.65 10.72 -4.13
C HIS A 16 2.68 10.96 -2.96
N TYR A 17 2.46 9.93 -2.15
CA TYR A 17 1.58 9.97 -0.98
C TYR A 17 2.37 9.89 0.33
N ASN A 18 3.70 10.12 0.33
CA ASN A 18 4.55 9.94 1.52
C ASN A 18 4.49 8.53 2.14
N ILE A 19 4.18 7.52 1.33
CA ILE A 19 4.08 6.12 1.75
C ILE A 19 5.41 5.42 1.45
N THR A 20 5.83 4.55 2.36
CA THR A 20 7.04 3.73 2.22
C THR A 20 6.66 2.25 2.17
N VAL A 21 7.39 1.46 1.36
CA VAL A 21 7.23 0.00 1.31
C VAL A 21 8.01 -0.63 2.46
N LEU A 22 7.40 -1.64 3.07
CA LEU A 22 8.04 -2.53 4.04
C LEU A 22 8.31 -3.88 3.36
N ASP A 23 9.59 -4.22 3.23
CA ASP A 23 10.03 -5.49 2.63
C ASP A 23 10.13 -6.59 3.70
N ASP A 24 10.21 -7.84 3.26
CA ASP A 24 10.47 -9.03 4.09
C ASP A 24 9.41 -9.39 5.15
N LEU A 25 8.26 -8.68 5.17
CA LEU A 25 7.14 -9.01 6.06
C LEU A 25 6.38 -10.27 5.62
N GLY A 26 6.56 -10.78 4.39
CA GLY A 26 5.79 -11.92 3.89
C GLY A 26 4.33 -11.59 3.55
N ALA A 27 3.52 -12.60 3.25
CA ALA A 27 2.11 -12.40 2.89
C ALA A 27 1.23 -12.19 4.14
N PRO A 28 0.17 -11.35 4.09
CA PRO A 28 -0.76 -11.17 5.21
C PRO A 28 -1.38 -12.48 5.70
N GLU A 29 -1.72 -13.38 4.79
CA GLU A 29 -2.29 -14.69 5.12
C GLU A 29 -1.34 -15.51 5.98
N ALA A 30 -0.03 -15.40 5.75
CA ALA A 30 0.96 -16.12 6.54
C ALA A 30 0.93 -15.70 8.02
N HIS A 31 0.73 -14.41 8.28
CA HIS A 31 0.58 -13.88 9.65
C HIS A 31 -0.75 -14.31 10.27
N LEU A 32 -1.84 -14.22 9.52
CA LEU A 32 -3.19 -14.60 9.99
C LEU A 32 -3.30 -16.08 10.32
N GLU A 33 -2.69 -16.93 9.51
CA GLU A 33 -2.69 -18.39 9.69
C GLU A 33 -1.62 -18.87 10.68
N GLY A 34 -0.75 -17.98 11.17
CA GLY A 34 0.33 -18.31 12.08
C GLY A 34 1.42 -19.19 11.44
N ILE A 35 1.58 -19.09 10.13
CA ILE A 35 2.59 -19.83 9.34
C ILE A 35 3.71 -18.94 8.81
N ALA A 36 3.68 -17.63 9.13
CA ALA A 36 4.78 -16.72 8.88
C ALA A 36 6.08 -17.25 9.52
N THR A 37 7.19 -17.06 8.82
CA THR A 37 8.51 -17.48 9.34
C THR A 37 8.88 -16.63 10.56
N GLU A 38 9.78 -17.14 11.41
CA GLU A 38 10.30 -16.35 12.55
C GLU A 38 10.90 -15.02 12.10
N GLU A 39 11.55 -14.98 10.93
CA GLU A 39 12.09 -13.77 10.32
C GLU A 39 10.99 -12.78 9.92
N GLN A 40 9.88 -13.26 9.33
CA GLN A 40 8.74 -12.41 8.94
C GLN A 40 8.01 -11.83 10.15
N VAL A 41 7.83 -12.64 11.20
CA VAL A 41 7.24 -12.17 12.47
C VAL A 41 8.14 -11.10 13.11
N ALA A 42 9.44 -11.36 13.20
CA ALA A 42 10.38 -10.38 13.74
C ALA A 42 10.44 -9.08 12.91
N ALA A 43 10.33 -9.18 11.57
CA ALA A 43 10.26 -8.01 10.69
C ALA A 43 8.98 -7.19 10.90
N MET A 44 7.83 -7.86 11.09
CA MET A 44 6.56 -7.20 11.41
C MET A 44 6.62 -6.50 12.78
N ASP A 45 7.13 -7.17 13.81
CA ASP A 45 7.30 -6.59 15.14
C ASP A 45 8.22 -5.35 15.09
N ALA A 46 9.36 -5.46 14.38
CA ALA A 46 10.27 -4.34 14.19
C ALA A 46 9.62 -3.18 13.43
N ALA A 47 8.76 -3.45 12.45
CA ALA A 47 8.03 -2.41 11.73
C ALA A 47 7.05 -1.67 12.67
N LEU A 48 6.30 -2.40 13.48
CA LEU A 48 5.37 -1.82 14.46
C LEU A 48 6.10 -0.98 15.53
N GLU A 49 7.29 -1.40 15.96
CA GLU A 49 8.12 -0.65 16.90
C GLU A 49 8.72 0.62 16.28
N ASN A 50 9.15 0.56 15.02
CA ASN A 50 9.75 1.70 14.32
C ASN A 50 8.73 2.76 13.91
N PHE A 51 7.47 2.37 13.72
CA PHE A 51 6.39 3.24 13.25
C PHE A 51 5.15 3.20 14.15
N PRO A 52 5.28 3.57 15.44
CA PRO A 52 4.21 3.39 16.43
C PRO A 52 2.97 4.26 16.17
N ASP A 53 3.15 5.39 15.47
CA ASP A 53 2.08 6.35 15.17
C ASP A 53 1.64 6.32 13.70
N ALA A 54 2.24 5.44 12.87
CA ALA A 54 1.88 5.32 11.47
C ALA A 54 0.93 4.13 11.25
N ALA A 55 0.13 4.20 10.19
CA ALA A 55 -0.63 3.06 9.73
C ALA A 55 0.28 2.12 8.94
N ILE A 56 0.25 0.84 9.29
CA ILE A 56 0.86 -0.25 8.51
C ILE A 56 -0.29 -1.07 7.91
N THR A 57 -0.28 -1.25 6.60
CA THR A 57 -1.30 -2.03 5.89
C THR A 57 -0.69 -2.77 4.70
N PHE A 58 -1.46 -3.69 4.12
CA PHE A 58 -1.09 -4.39 2.89
C PHE A 58 -1.86 -3.79 1.71
N ASP A 59 -1.13 -3.32 0.71
CA ASP A 59 -1.67 -2.92 -0.59
C ASP A 59 -1.77 -4.16 -1.49
N GLU A 60 -2.99 -4.70 -1.64
CA GLU A 60 -3.25 -5.92 -2.42
C GLU A 60 -2.93 -5.75 -3.91
N GLU A 61 -3.23 -4.59 -4.50
CA GLU A 61 -2.97 -4.35 -5.92
C GLU A 61 -1.47 -4.19 -6.19
N GLY A 62 -0.75 -3.57 -5.25
CA GLY A 62 0.70 -3.44 -5.31
C GLY A 62 1.43 -4.71 -4.92
N GLY A 63 0.84 -5.56 -4.09
CA GLY A 63 1.48 -6.73 -3.48
C GLY A 63 2.54 -6.37 -2.44
N HIS A 64 2.34 -5.28 -1.71
CA HIS A 64 3.33 -4.73 -0.77
C HIS A 64 2.72 -4.36 0.58
N TRP A 65 3.48 -4.64 1.65
CA TRP A 65 3.25 -3.94 2.91
C TRP A 65 3.72 -2.50 2.76
N ILE A 66 2.92 -1.59 3.29
CA ILE A 66 3.16 -0.15 3.21
C ILE A 66 2.96 0.49 4.57
N VAL A 67 3.70 1.58 4.81
CA VAL A 67 3.63 2.40 6.01
C VAL A 67 3.53 3.88 5.66
N GLY A 68 2.70 4.61 6.39
CA GLY A 68 2.50 6.05 6.21
C GLY A 68 1.42 6.61 7.15
N GLU A 69 1.13 7.90 7.05
CA GLU A 69 -0.04 8.45 7.73
C GLU A 69 -1.33 7.83 7.17
N GLU A 70 -2.29 7.54 8.04
CA GLU A 70 -3.58 6.95 7.63
C GLU A 70 -4.29 7.81 6.56
N ALA A 71 -4.25 9.13 6.72
CA ALA A 71 -4.83 10.07 5.76
C ALA A 71 -4.17 9.97 4.37
N ASP A 72 -2.86 9.74 4.33
CA ASP A 72 -2.09 9.62 3.09
C ASP A 72 -2.37 8.29 2.37
N ILE A 73 -2.44 7.19 3.12
CA ILE A 73 -2.84 5.86 2.60
C ILE A 73 -4.28 5.90 2.06
N ASN A 74 -5.22 6.45 2.84
CA ASN A 74 -6.61 6.56 2.41
C ASN A 74 -6.76 7.44 1.16
N ARG A 75 -5.98 8.52 1.05
CA ARG A 75 -5.96 9.35 -0.15
C ARG A 75 -5.42 8.59 -1.36
N MET A 76 -4.38 7.78 -1.20
CA MET A 76 -3.85 6.94 -2.29
C MET A 76 -4.91 5.98 -2.82
N PHE A 77 -5.60 5.24 -1.93
CA PHE A 77 -6.64 4.31 -2.33
C PHE A 77 -7.84 5.02 -2.96
N ALA A 78 -8.28 6.16 -2.39
CA ALA A 78 -9.35 6.95 -2.99
C ALA A 78 -9.01 7.46 -4.40
N ASP A 79 -7.77 7.90 -4.64
CA ASP A 79 -7.31 8.33 -5.96
C ASP A 79 -7.24 7.15 -6.96
N ARG A 80 -7.01 5.90 -6.51
CA ARG A 80 -7.09 4.69 -7.35
C ARG A 80 -8.52 4.35 -7.70
N ASP A 81 -9.41 4.32 -6.71
CA ASP A 81 -10.82 4.02 -6.91
C ASP A 81 -11.44 5.03 -7.89
N ALA A 82 -11.15 6.32 -7.71
CA ALA A 82 -11.61 7.36 -8.63
C ALA A 82 -11.05 7.18 -10.06
N PHE A 83 -9.80 6.70 -10.20
CA PHE A 83 -9.20 6.41 -11.50
C PHE A 83 -9.92 5.24 -12.20
N VAL A 84 -10.16 4.14 -11.46
CA VAL A 84 -10.88 2.97 -11.97
C VAL A 84 -12.31 3.33 -12.36
N ASP A 85 -13.02 4.07 -11.50
CA ASP A 85 -14.39 4.52 -11.76
C ASP A 85 -14.47 5.35 -13.04
N ALA A 86 -13.52 6.27 -13.28
CA ALA A 86 -13.48 7.05 -14.51
C ALA A 86 -13.28 6.16 -15.75
N LEU A 87 -12.37 5.16 -15.69
CA LEU A 87 -12.18 4.21 -16.78
C LEU A 87 -13.43 3.38 -17.07
N GLU A 88 -14.10 2.87 -16.03
CA GLU A 88 -15.32 2.08 -16.17
C GLU A 88 -16.47 2.89 -16.80
N ASN A 89 -16.51 4.20 -16.53
CA ASN A 89 -17.49 5.13 -17.09
C ASN A 89 -17.09 5.73 -18.46
N ASN A 90 -15.94 5.34 -19.03
CA ASN A 90 -15.36 5.94 -20.24
C ASN A 90 -15.10 7.46 -20.12
N GLU A 91 -14.80 7.92 -18.91
CA GLU A 91 -14.37 9.28 -18.63
C GLU A 91 -12.83 9.37 -18.70
N ASP A 92 -12.30 10.58 -18.91
CA ASP A 92 -10.86 10.82 -18.81
C ASP A 92 -10.48 10.88 -17.32
N PRO A 93 -9.72 9.91 -16.78
CA PRO A 93 -9.33 9.90 -15.38
C PRO A 93 -8.34 11.01 -15.00
N GLY A 94 -7.82 11.75 -16.00
CA GLY A 94 -6.80 12.76 -15.82
C GLY A 94 -5.38 12.21 -15.91
N ILE A 95 -4.41 13.13 -15.78
CA ILE A 95 -2.96 12.88 -15.86
C ILE A 95 -2.31 12.95 -14.49
#